data_AF-A0A6B0UPZ5-F1
#
_entry.id   AF-A0A6B0UPZ5-F1
#
_cell.length_a   1.000
_cell.length_b   1.000
_cell.length_c   1.000
_cell.angle_alpha   90.00
_cell.angle_beta   90.00
_cell.angle_gamma   90.00
#
_symmetry.space_group_name_H-M   'P 1'
#
loop_
_entity.id
_entity.type
_entity.pdbx_description
1 polymer ?
#
loop_
_entity_poly.entity_id
_entity_poly.type
_entity_poly.pdbx_seq_one_letter_code
_entity_poly.pdbx_strand_id
1 'polypeptide(L)'
;DPFTKKDINKLERVQRRAVRFIYDKFKRSNSPSSLMKINQNDLLQEKRKKARLKFLYILANDRLSINRHSYLQPATTKQTRHYQPHLLAPYFARTNLFKFSFFPRTISDWNSLPTQLAVSSQFMTS
;
A
#
# COMPACT_ATOMS: atom_id res chain seq x y z
N ASP A 1 9.32 0.57 -2.97
CA ASP A 1 8.08 0.51 -3.76
C ASP A 1 8.17 1.55 -4.87
N PRO A 2 8.30 1.18 -6.16
CA PRO A 2 8.43 2.15 -7.23
C PRO A 2 7.17 3.02 -7.34
N PHE A 3 7.36 4.26 -7.81
CA PHE A 3 6.26 5.18 -8.09
C PHE A 3 6.14 5.51 -9.58
N THR A 4 7.20 5.29 -10.36
CA THR A 4 7.19 5.56 -11.80
C THR A 4 6.42 4.46 -12.53
N LYS A 5 5.59 4.84 -13.51
CA LYS A 5 4.87 3.87 -14.36
C LYS A 5 5.84 2.89 -15.05
N LYS A 6 7.02 3.37 -15.45
CA LYS A 6 8.07 2.55 -16.09
C LYS A 6 8.49 1.39 -15.20
N ASP A 7 8.83 1.65 -13.94
CA ASP A 7 9.35 0.62 -13.05
C ASP A 7 8.24 -0.27 -12.48
N ILE A 8 7.04 0.28 -12.27
CA ILE A 8 5.85 -0.52 -11.98
C ILE A 8 5.61 -1.53 -13.12
N ASN A 9 5.58 -1.07 -14.37
CA ASN A 9 5.35 -1.92 -15.53
C ASN A 9 6.44 -3.00 -15.68
N LYS A 10 7.70 -2.69 -15.39
CA LYS A 10 8.78 -3.69 -15.38
C LYS A 10 8.50 -4.82 -14.39
N LEU A 11 8.07 -4.48 -13.17
CA LEU A 11 7.74 -5.49 -12.16
C LEU A 11 6.51 -6.31 -12.53
N GLU A 12 5.46 -5.66 -13.06
CA GLU A 12 4.25 -6.36 -13.54
C GLU A 12 4.56 -7.31 -14.72
N ARG A 13 5.56 -6.98 -15.56
CA ARG A 13 6.00 -7.88 -16.64
C ARG A 13 6.60 -9.18 -16.10
N VAL A 14 7.30 -9.15 -14.97
CA VAL A 14 7.85 -10.36 -14.33
C VAL A 14 6.71 -11.27 -13.87
N GLN A 15 5.69 -10.70 -13.21
CA GLN A 15 4.51 -11.46 -12.79
C GLN A 15 3.76 -12.08 -13.97
N ARG A 16 3.53 -11.30 -15.05
CA ARG A 16 2.88 -11.81 -16.26
C ARG A 16 3.65 -12.98 -16.90
N ARG A 17 4.98 -12.95 -16.84
CA ARG A 17 5.81 -14.08 -17.31
C ARG A 17 5.67 -15.28 -16.41
N ALA A 18 5.77 -15.10 -15.09
CA ALA A 18 5.62 -16.19 -14.12
C ALA A 18 4.28 -16.94 -14.29
N VAL A 19 3.18 -16.21 -14.47
CA VAL A 19 1.86 -16.82 -14.68
C VAL A 19 1.81 -17.65 -15.97
N ARG A 20 2.47 -17.21 -17.05
CA ARG A 20 2.55 -18.02 -18.27
C ARG A 20 3.29 -19.34 -18.04
N PHE A 21 4.35 -19.33 -17.26
CA PHE A 21 5.10 -20.54 -16.88
C PHE A 21 4.24 -21.48 -16.02
N ILE A 22 3.57 -20.95 -14.99
CA ILE A 22 2.75 -21.75 -14.07
C ILE A 22 1.64 -22.52 -14.82
N TYR A 23 0.98 -21.89 -15.80
CA TYR A 23 -0.12 -22.50 -16.54
C TYR A 23 0.29 -23.14 -17.88
N ASP A 24 1.59 -23.14 -18.20
CA ASP A 24 2.12 -23.59 -19.49
C ASP A 24 1.41 -22.95 -20.70
N LYS A 25 1.15 -21.63 -20.62
CA LYS A 25 0.38 -20.87 -21.63
C LYS A 25 1.23 -19.85 -22.38
N PHE A 26 1.88 -20.32 -23.44
CA PHE A 26 2.77 -19.50 -24.28
C PHE A 26 2.17 -18.98 -25.58
N LYS A 27 1.02 -19.50 -26.05
CA LYS A 27 0.36 -19.02 -27.28
C LYS A 27 -0.02 -17.54 -27.18
N ARG A 28 0.00 -16.82 -28.31
CA ARG A 28 -0.40 -15.39 -28.40
C ARG A 28 -1.85 -15.14 -28.00
N SER A 29 -2.73 -16.10 -28.24
CA SER A 29 -4.14 -16.05 -27.81
C SER A 29 -4.32 -16.11 -26.29
N ASN A 30 -3.32 -16.59 -25.54
CA ASN A 30 -3.37 -16.59 -24.09
C ASN A 30 -3.05 -15.17 -23.57
N SER A 31 -4.09 -14.48 -23.09
CA SER A 31 -3.94 -13.19 -22.43
C SER A 31 -3.33 -13.37 -21.04
N PRO A 32 -2.19 -12.74 -20.72
CA PRO A 32 -1.63 -12.76 -19.36
C PRO A 32 -2.59 -12.17 -18.34
N SER A 33 -3.38 -11.17 -18.74
CA SER A 33 -4.32 -10.50 -17.86
C SER A 33 -5.48 -11.41 -17.45
N SER A 34 -5.95 -12.30 -18.34
CA SER A 34 -6.96 -13.30 -17.97
C SER A 34 -6.36 -14.37 -17.05
N LEU A 35 -5.13 -14.82 -17.33
CA LEU A 35 -4.44 -15.78 -16.46
C LEU A 35 -4.14 -15.20 -15.06
N MET A 36 -3.81 -13.92 -14.98
CA MET A 36 -3.63 -13.21 -13.70
C MET A 36 -4.93 -13.19 -12.88
N LYS A 37 -6.09 -12.96 -13.53
CA LYS A 37 -7.41 -13.02 -12.88
C LYS A 37 -7.74 -14.43 -12.40
N ILE A 38 -7.46 -15.45 -13.21
CA ILE A 38 -7.66 -16.86 -12.85
C ILE A 38 -6.81 -17.24 -11.63
N ASN A 39 -5.59 -16.73 -11.55
CA ASN A 39 -4.68 -16.96 -10.43
C ASN A 39 -5.02 -16.15 -9.18
N GLN A 40 -6.15 -15.41 -9.15
CA GLN A 40 -6.56 -14.53 -8.05
C GLN A 40 -5.44 -13.57 -7.57
N ASN A 41 -4.47 -13.29 -8.45
CA ASN A 41 -3.31 -12.50 -8.08
C ASN A 41 -3.65 -11.04 -8.28
N ASP A 42 -3.86 -10.33 -7.16
CA ASP A 42 -3.79 -8.88 -7.12
C ASP A 42 -2.50 -8.41 -7.81
N LEU A 43 -2.59 -7.27 -8.51
CA LEU A 43 -1.44 -6.57 -9.07
C LEU A 43 -0.35 -6.40 -7.98
N LEU A 44 0.93 -6.51 -8.33
CA LEU A 44 2.01 -6.30 -7.35
C LEU A 44 1.91 -4.95 -6.68
N GLN A 45 1.45 -3.94 -7.42
CA GLN A 45 1.20 -2.62 -6.87
C GLN A 45 0.21 -2.64 -5.70
N GLU A 46 -0.91 -3.36 -5.84
CA GLU A 46 -1.91 -3.50 -4.78
C GLU A 46 -1.36 -4.30 -3.60
N LYS A 47 -0.66 -5.41 -3.87
CA LYS A 47 0.01 -6.20 -2.81
C LYS A 47 1.01 -5.36 -2.02
N ARG A 48 1.81 -4.53 -2.69
CA ARG A 48 2.75 -3.60 -2.04
C ARG A 48 2.03 -2.52 -1.25
N LYS A 49 0.96 -1.94 -1.79
CA LYS A 49 0.14 -0.95 -1.07
C LYS A 49 -0.44 -1.55 0.21
N LYS A 50 -1.05 -2.74 0.13
CA LYS A 50 -1.54 -3.50 1.29
C LYS A 50 -0.41 -3.74 2.31
N ALA A 51 0.75 -4.22 1.86
CA ALA A 51 1.89 -4.46 2.74
C ALA A 51 2.39 -3.18 3.45
N ARG A 52 2.47 -2.05 2.75
CA ARG A 52 2.85 -0.76 3.35
C ARG A 52 1.84 -0.33 4.42
N LEU A 53 0.54 -0.41 4.11
CA LEU A 53 -0.53 -0.07 5.06
C LEU A 53 -0.54 -1.00 6.28
N LYS A 54 -0.34 -2.31 6.09
CA LYS A 54 -0.20 -3.28 7.19
C LYS A 54 0.99 -2.92 8.09
N PHE A 55 2.15 -2.62 7.51
CA PHE A 55 3.31 -2.21 8.31
C PHE A 55 3.01 -0.94 9.13
N LEU A 56 2.39 0.08 8.51
CA LEU A 56 2.02 1.30 9.20
C LEU A 56 1.04 1.03 10.36
N TYR A 57 0.06 0.14 10.14
CA TYR A 57 -0.86 -0.28 11.19
C TYR A 57 -0.14 -0.94 12.36
N ILE A 58 0.78 -1.88 12.10
CA ILE A 58 1.53 -2.57 13.15
C ILE A 58 2.40 -1.56 13.93
N LEU A 59 3.04 -0.62 13.24
CA LEU A 59 3.82 0.47 13.85
C LEU A 59 2.94 1.40 14.70
N ALA A 60 1.77 1.79 14.21
CA ALA A 60 0.85 2.70 14.90
C ALA A 60 0.22 2.08 16.15
N ASN A 61 0.15 0.74 16.23
CA ASN A 61 -0.37 -0.01 17.37
C ASN A 61 0.75 -0.53 18.31
N ASP A 62 1.97 0.00 18.20
CA ASP A 62 3.11 -0.34 19.08
C ASP A 62 3.46 -1.84 19.10
N ARG A 63 3.17 -2.55 18.01
CA ARG A 63 3.49 -3.98 17.85
C ARG A 63 4.89 -4.22 17.26
N LEU A 64 5.67 -3.16 17.07
CA LEU A 64 7.06 -3.20 16.65
C LEU A 64 7.92 -2.63 17.77
N SER A 65 9.14 -3.15 17.94
CA SER A 65 10.18 -2.57 18.82
C SER A 65 10.79 -1.28 18.22
N ILE A 66 9.94 -0.42 17.66
CA ILE A 66 10.30 0.85 17.02
C ILE A 66 9.49 1.93 17.72
N ASN A 67 10.14 3.03 18.12
CA ASN A 67 9.43 4.16 18.73
C ASN A 67 8.51 4.82 17.70
N ARG A 68 7.20 4.62 17.83
CA ARG A 68 6.20 5.21 16.92
C ARG A 68 6.25 6.74 16.89
N HIS A 69 6.55 7.40 18.01
CA HIS A 69 6.47 8.86 18.14
C HIS A 69 7.57 9.56 17.35
N SER A 70 8.66 8.86 17.03
CA SER A 70 9.72 9.36 16.14
C SER A 70 9.28 9.45 14.68
N TYR A 71 8.23 8.73 14.28
CA TYR A 71 7.82 8.60 12.88
C TYR A 71 6.35 8.98 12.63
N LEU A 72 5.49 8.91 13.64
CA LEU A 72 4.06 9.11 13.53
C LEU A 72 3.63 10.17 14.52
N GLN A 73 3.03 11.23 13.98
CA GLN A 73 2.41 12.28 14.77
C GLN A 73 0.91 12.28 14.51
N PRO A 74 0.05 12.38 15.53
CA PRO A 74 -1.37 12.56 15.33
C PRO A 74 -1.64 13.83 14.50
N ALA A 75 -2.64 13.80 13.63
CA ALA A 75 -3.05 15.01 12.93
C ALA A 75 -3.58 16.05 13.92
N THR A 76 -2.98 17.25 13.93
CA THR A 76 -3.42 18.38 14.75
C THR A 76 -4.65 19.04 14.11
N THR A 77 -5.76 18.31 14.02
CA THR A 77 -7.03 18.89 13.58
C THR A 77 -7.75 19.41 14.83
N LYS A 78 -8.16 20.68 14.84
CA LYS A 78 -9.08 21.19 15.88
C LYS A 78 -10.26 20.22 15.99
N GLN A 79 -10.64 19.84 17.20
CA GLN A 79 -11.79 18.96 17.45
C GLN A 79 -13.05 19.58 16.84
N THR A 80 -13.40 19.13 15.65
CA THR A 80 -14.67 19.42 14.97
C THR A 80 -15.48 18.13 14.92
N ARG A 81 -16.77 18.21 14.59
CA ARG A 81 -17.65 17.03 14.44
C ARG A 81 -17.11 15.96 13.46
N HIS A 82 -16.12 16.31 12.63
CA HIS A 82 -15.46 15.40 11.67
C HIS A 82 -14.06 14.96 12.13
N TYR A 83 -13.74 15.07 13.42
CA TYR A 83 -12.47 14.57 13.95
C TYR A 83 -12.36 13.04 13.76
N GLN A 84 -11.31 12.62 13.05
CA GLN A 84 -11.00 11.22 12.83
C GLN A 84 -9.73 10.87 13.63
N PRO A 85 -9.84 10.04 14.69
CA PRO A 85 -8.72 9.78 15.62
C PRO A 85 -7.57 8.99 15.01
N HIS A 86 -7.78 8.33 13.87
CA HIS A 86 -6.77 7.56 13.16
C HIS A 86 -5.92 8.40 12.20
N LEU A 87 -6.26 9.68 11.99
CA LEU A 87 -5.52 10.54 11.07
C LEU A 87 -4.13 10.86 11.59
N LEU A 88 -3.14 10.74 10.71
CA LEU A 88 -1.76 11.06 10.99
C LEU A 88 -1.37 12.37 10.31
N ALA A 89 -0.52 13.16 10.95
CA ALA A 89 0.03 14.37 10.37
C ALA A 89 0.83 14.02 9.10
N PRO A 90 0.55 14.68 7.96
CA PRO A 90 1.25 14.42 6.72
C PRO A 90 2.69 14.94 6.81
N TYR A 91 3.62 14.21 6.19
CA TYR A 91 4.99 14.68 6.00
C TYR A 91 5.04 15.73 4.90
N PHE A 92 5.72 16.85 5.17
CA PHE A 92 6.06 17.80 4.13
C PHE A 92 7.20 17.27 3.26
N ALA A 93 6.96 17.12 1.96
CA ALA A 93 7.94 16.61 1.02
C ALA A 93 8.20 17.59 -0.13
N ARG A 94 9.44 18.10 -0.21
CA ARG A 94 9.89 19.00 -1.28
C ARG A 94 10.26 18.28 -2.58
N THR A 95 10.65 17.01 -2.48
CA THR A 95 11.11 16.22 -3.63
C THR A 95 10.19 15.02 -3.86
N ASN A 96 10.05 14.62 -5.14
CA ASN A 96 9.30 13.41 -5.49
C ASN A 96 9.91 12.16 -4.84
N LEU A 97 11.23 12.10 -4.71
CA LEU A 97 11.92 10.98 -4.06
C LEU A 97 11.42 10.79 -2.62
N PHE A 98 11.37 11.86 -1.83
CA PHE A 98 10.88 11.78 -0.46
C PHE A 98 9.35 11.62 -0.42
N LYS A 99 8.60 12.32 -1.27
CA LYS A 99 7.13 12.21 -1.36
C LYS A 99 6.67 10.78 -1.60
N PHE A 100 7.39 10.04 -2.45
CA PHE A 100 7.07 8.65 -2.79
C PHE A 100 7.86 7.62 -1.96
N SER A 101 8.63 8.07 -0.97
CA SER A 101 9.23 7.20 0.04
C SER A 101 8.15 6.62 0.97
N PHE A 102 8.55 5.73 1.87
CA PHE A 102 7.61 4.94 2.68
C PHE A 102 6.61 5.79 3.47
N PHE A 103 7.07 6.67 4.37
CA PHE A 103 6.18 7.38 5.29
C PHE A 103 5.22 8.36 4.61
N PRO A 104 5.69 9.34 3.79
CA PRO A 104 4.79 10.35 3.24
C PRO A 104 3.71 9.74 2.33
N ARG A 105 4.11 8.74 1.52
CA ARG A 105 3.19 8.02 0.64
C ARG A 105 2.19 7.19 1.42
N THR A 106 2.65 6.44 2.42
CA THR A 106 1.79 5.50 3.16
C THR A 106 0.84 6.22 4.11
N ILE A 107 1.27 7.34 4.72
CA ILE A 107 0.39 8.19 5.52
C ILE A 107 -0.70 8.83 4.66
N SER A 108 -0.37 9.28 3.44
CA SER A 108 -1.38 9.76 2.49
C SER A 108 -2.38 8.67 2.11
N ASP A 109 -1.89 7.46 1.82
CA ASP A 109 -2.74 6.29 1.54
C ASP A 109 -3.63 5.95 2.75
N TRP A 110 -3.08 6.02 3.97
CA TRP A 110 -3.76 5.72 5.24
C TRP A 110 -4.86 6.74 5.56
N ASN A 111 -4.56 8.03 5.45
CA ASN A 111 -5.53 9.11 5.70
C ASN A 111 -6.67 9.14 4.67
N SER A 112 -6.51 8.46 3.53
CA SER A 112 -7.57 8.29 2.53
C SER A 112 -8.51 7.11 2.82
N LEU A 113 -8.24 6.34 3.88
CA LEU A 113 -9.06 5.19 4.25
C LEU A 113 -10.36 5.65 4.96
N PRO A 114 -11.49 4.96 4.71
CA PRO A 114 -12.69 5.11 5.53
C PRO A 114 -12.41 4.82 7.01
N THR A 115 -13.02 5.59 7.92
CA THR A 115 -12.84 5.42 9.37
C THR A 115 -13.13 4.00 9.84
N GLN A 116 -14.16 3.35 9.30
CA GLN A 116 -14.53 1.98 9.70
C GLN A 116 -13.41 0.98 9.42
N LEU A 117 -12.67 1.21 8.34
CA LEU A 117 -11.56 0.38 7.95
C LEU A 117 -10.38 0.63 8.90
N ALA A 118 -9.92 1.86 9.07
CA ALA A 118 -8.72 2.16 9.88
C ALA A 118 -8.78 1.68 11.35
N VAL A 119 -9.99 1.53 11.91
CA VAL A 119 -10.23 1.08 13.30
C VAL A 119 -10.47 -0.44 13.40
N SER A 120 -10.78 -1.13 12.29
CA SER A 120 -11.13 -2.55 12.31
C SER A 120 -9.90 -3.46 12.38
N SER A 121 -9.96 -4.50 13.21
CA SER A 121 -8.95 -5.57 13.32
C SER A 121 -8.80 -6.41 12.04
N GLN A 122 -9.73 -6.29 11.08
CA GLN A 122 -9.68 -6.96 9.78
C GLN A 122 -8.56 -6.48 8.86
N PHE A 123 -7.83 -5.40 9.21
CA PHE A 123 -6.67 -4.95 8.43
C PHE A 123 -5.57 -6.01 8.29
N MET A 124 -5.48 -6.94 9.24
CA MET A 124 -4.44 -7.97 9.26
C MET A 124 -4.81 -9.20 8.43
N THR A 125 -6.11 -9.54 8.33
CA THR A 125 -6.60 -10.80 7.77
C THR A 125 -6.85 -10.81 6.26
N SER A 126 -6.80 -9.64 5.59
CA SER A 126 -7.17 -9.47 4.16
C SER A 126 -6.00 -9.19 3.20
#